data_AF-A0A819QFA9-F1
#
_entry.id   AF-A0A819QFA9-F1
#
_cell.length_a   1.000
_cell.length_b   1.000
_cell.length_c   1.000
_cell.angle_alpha   90.00
_cell.angle_beta   90.00
_cell.angle_gamma   90.00
#
_symmetry.space_group_name_H-M   'P 1'
#
loop_
_entity.id
_entity.type
_entity.pdbx_description
1 polymer ?
#
loop_
_entity_poly.entity_id
_entity_poly.type
_entity_poly.pdbx_seq_one_letter_code
_entity_poly.pdbx_strand_id
1 'polypeptide(L)'
;MSEIKHNKPLRRKRFYYNNRHVQSIVDLKNSIYCKWLLAKTIKLTNIQQTEVKIDFIIPIIASNLIIEYVDFFERPTITDTTTLQCPRCNSPVPAIHGICPNCDENFFQVRIET
;
A
#
# COMPACT_ATOMS: atom_id res chain seq x y z
N MET A 1 16.28 4.88 -16.44
CA MET A 1 14.80 4.83 -16.44
C MET A 1 14.42 4.49 -15.00
N SER A 2 14.38 5.54 -14.18
CA SER A 2 14.69 5.44 -12.75
C SER A 2 13.44 5.65 -11.90
N GLU A 3 13.37 4.90 -10.80
CA GLU A 3 12.46 5.02 -9.67
C GLU A 3 11.00 4.55 -9.85
N ILE A 4 10.79 3.23 -9.74
CA ILE A 4 9.54 2.74 -9.14
C ILE A 4 9.69 2.92 -7.61
N LYS A 5 9.46 4.15 -7.14
CA LYS A 5 9.27 4.44 -5.71
C LYS A 5 8.22 3.49 -5.15
N HIS A 6 8.52 2.82 -4.05
CA HIS A 6 7.65 1.90 -3.30
C HIS A 6 6.15 2.25 -3.41
N ASN A 7 5.47 1.69 -4.41
CA ASN A 7 4.06 1.98 -4.63
C ASN A 7 3.25 1.18 -3.61
N LYS A 8 2.63 1.87 -2.64
CA LYS A 8 1.77 1.19 -1.66
C LYS A 8 0.50 0.74 -2.39
N PRO A 9 0.14 -0.55 -2.37
CA PRO A 9 -1.05 -1.03 -3.06
C PRO A 9 -2.31 -0.40 -2.48
N LEU A 10 -3.10 0.26 -3.32
CA LEU A 10 -4.35 0.92 -2.91
C LEU A 10 -5.37 -0.13 -2.47
N ARG A 11 -6.12 0.14 -1.39
CA ARG A 11 -7.22 -0.73 -0.93
C ARG A 11 -8.58 -0.09 -1.15
N ARG A 12 -8.71 1.22 -0.97
CA ARG A 12 -10.00 1.90 -1.08
C ARG A 12 -9.85 3.27 -1.71
N LYS A 13 -10.76 3.59 -2.62
CA LYS A 13 -10.89 4.89 -3.26
C LYS A 13 -12.31 5.42 -3.19
N ARG A 14 -12.44 6.74 -3.19
CA ARG A 14 -13.71 7.46 -3.24
C ARG A 14 -13.74 8.37 -4.44
N PHE A 15 -14.88 8.42 -5.10
CA PHE A 15 -15.14 9.30 -6.22
C PHE A 15 -16.09 10.37 -5.74
N TYR A 16 -15.71 11.63 -5.92
CA TYR A 16 -16.58 12.76 -5.68
C TYR A 16 -16.78 13.55 -6.96
N TYR A 17 -17.88 14.27 -7.03
CA TYR A 17 -18.22 15.11 -8.16
C TYR A 17 -18.86 16.41 -7.71
N ASN A 18 -18.85 17.40 -8.59
CA ASN A 18 -19.74 18.55 -8.51
C ASN A 18 -20.09 19.02 -9.93
N ASN A 19 -21.22 19.73 -10.06
CA ASN A 19 -21.71 20.25 -11.35
C ASN A 19 -21.58 21.78 -11.46
N ARG A 20 -20.58 22.35 -10.79
CA ARG A 20 -20.34 23.79 -10.83
C ARG A 20 -19.34 24.10 -11.92
N HIS A 21 -19.74 24.93 -12.87
CA HIS A 21 -18.79 25.53 -13.79
C HIS A 21 -17.86 26.48 -13.02
N VAL A 22 -16.56 26.26 -13.17
CA VAL A 22 -15.51 27.08 -12.55
C VAL A 22 -14.64 27.68 -13.64
N GLN A 23 -14.13 28.89 -13.41
CA GLN A 23 -13.23 29.55 -14.34
C GLN A 23 -11.76 29.22 -14.03
N SER A 24 -11.46 28.89 -12.78
CA SER A 24 -10.12 28.51 -12.32
C SER A 24 -10.15 27.33 -11.36
N ILE A 25 -9.05 26.57 -11.33
CA ILE A 25 -8.87 25.47 -10.38
C ILE A 25 -8.83 25.94 -8.91
N VAL A 26 -8.52 27.21 -8.68
CA VAL A 26 -8.51 27.81 -7.33
C VAL A 26 -9.93 27.82 -6.74
N ASP A 27 -10.96 27.99 -7.57
CA ASP A 27 -12.35 28.01 -7.14
C ASP A 27 -12.80 26.66 -6.59
N LEU A 28 -12.22 25.56 -7.09
CA LEU A 28 -12.50 24.18 -6.64
C LEU A 28 -11.93 23.88 -5.25
N LYS A 29 -10.87 24.58 -4.85
CA LYS A 29 -10.25 24.44 -3.52
C LYS A 29 -11.04 25.17 -2.44
N ASN A 30 -11.90 26.11 -2.82
CA ASN A 30 -12.72 26.84 -1.88
C ASN A 30 -13.97 26.02 -1.48
N SER A 31 -13.84 25.30 -0.36
CA SER A 31 -14.88 24.43 0.21
C SER A 31 -16.24 25.13 0.43
N ILE A 32 -16.23 26.46 0.63
CA ILE A 32 -17.45 27.25 0.86
C ILE A 32 -18.35 27.24 -0.38
N TYR A 33 -17.77 27.27 -1.57
CA TYR A 33 -18.53 27.40 -2.82
C TYR A 33 -18.58 26.12 -3.66
N CYS A 34 -17.70 25.15 -3.39
CA CYS A 34 -17.60 23.90 -4.12
C CYS A 34 -17.85 22.72 -3.18
N LYS A 35 -19.14 22.39 -2.97
CA LYS A 35 -19.54 21.20 -2.21
C LYS A 35 -19.33 19.94 -3.06
N TRP A 36 -18.38 19.11 -2.66
CA TRP A 36 -18.12 17.81 -3.28
C TRP A 36 -19.13 16.77 -2.80
N LEU A 37 -19.80 16.10 -3.74
CA LEU A 37 -20.75 15.03 -3.47
C LEU A 37 -20.08 13.69 -3.70
N LEU A 38 -20.23 12.75 -2.76
CA LEU A 38 -19.69 11.40 -2.90
C LEU A 38 -20.53 10.61 -3.91
N ALA A 39 -19.91 10.21 -5.02
CA ALA A 39 -20.53 9.35 -6.03
C ALA A 39 -20.47 7.87 -5.64
N LYS A 40 -19.28 7.37 -5.29
CA LYS A 40 -19.08 5.95 -4.96
C LYS A 40 -17.81 5.74 -4.15
N THR A 41 -17.88 4.78 -3.22
CA THR A 41 -16.70 4.23 -2.55
C THR A 41 -16.43 2.84 -3.12
N ILE A 42 -15.17 2.58 -3.48
CA ILE A 42 -14.74 1.30 -4.01
C ILE A 42 -13.67 0.73 -3.12
N LYS A 43 -13.81 -0.55 -2.78
CA LYS A 43 -12.78 -1.35 -2.14
C LYS A 43 -12.24 -2.34 -3.16
N LEU A 44 -10.93 -2.35 -3.32
CA LEU A 44 -10.21 -3.38 -4.06
C LEU A 44 -10.23 -4.65 -3.23
N THR A 45 -10.41 -5.80 -3.89
CA THR A 45 -10.52 -7.08 -3.19
C THR A 45 -9.16 -7.66 -2.88
N ASN A 46 -8.17 -7.42 -3.74
CA ASN A 46 -6.81 -7.93 -3.57
C ASN A 46 -5.77 -6.90 -4.04
N ILE A 47 -4.50 -7.17 -3.70
CA ILE A 47 -3.34 -6.33 -4.02
C ILE A 47 -2.98 -6.35 -5.52
N GLN A 48 -3.30 -7.43 -6.23
CA GLN A 48 -2.91 -7.64 -7.64
C GLN A 48 -3.90 -7.00 -8.63
N GLN A 49 -5.03 -6.50 -8.16
CA GLN A 49 -6.06 -5.91 -8.99
C GLN A 49 -5.59 -4.57 -9.57
N THR A 50 -5.31 -4.55 -10.87
CA THR A 50 -4.88 -3.36 -11.62
C THR A 50 -6.05 -2.60 -12.26
N GLU A 51 -7.20 -3.25 -12.41
CA GLU A 51 -8.38 -2.70 -13.06
C GLU A 51 -9.65 -2.84 -12.19
N VAL A 52 -10.50 -1.82 -12.23
CA VAL A 52 -11.80 -1.79 -11.56
C VAL A 52 -12.81 -1.17 -12.50
N LYS A 53 -13.87 -1.92 -12.80
CA LYS A 53 -15.05 -1.37 -13.46
C LYS A 53 -15.96 -0.67 -12.45
N ILE A 54 -16.43 0.53 -12.81
CA ILE A 54 -17.26 1.37 -11.94
C ILE A 54 -18.61 1.60 -12.61
N ASP A 55 -19.63 0.86 -12.17
CA ASP A 55 -20.99 1.05 -12.67
C ASP A 55 -21.79 1.98 -11.75
N PHE A 56 -22.43 2.99 -12.33
CA PHE A 56 -23.34 3.89 -11.63
C PHE A 56 -24.78 3.56 -12.02
N ILE A 57 -25.66 3.40 -11.03
CA ILE A 57 -27.07 3.06 -11.26
C ILE A 57 -27.81 4.21 -11.96
N ILE A 58 -27.38 5.44 -11.70
CA ILE A 58 -27.95 6.66 -12.27
C ILE A 58 -26.83 7.45 -12.93
N PRO A 59 -27.03 8.02 -14.13
CA PRO A 59 -26.06 8.91 -14.75
C PRO A 59 -25.72 10.10 -13.85
N ILE A 60 -24.43 10.37 -13.69
CA ILE A 60 -23.93 11.51 -12.91
C ILE A 60 -23.57 12.63 -13.90
N ILE A 61 -24.27 13.75 -13.81
CA ILE A 61 -23.90 14.99 -14.51
C ILE A 61 -22.92 15.75 -13.62
N ALA A 62 -21.70 15.95 -14.11
CA ALA A 62 -20.64 16.62 -13.38
C ALA A 62 -19.78 17.46 -14.33
N SER A 63 -19.35 18.63 -13.84
CA SER A 63 -18.31 19.43 -14.49
C SER A 63 -16.93 19.09 -13.95
N ASN A 64 -16.86 18.58 -12.70
CA ASN A 64 -15.60 18.30 -12.00
C ASN A 64 -15.66 16.98 -11.24
N LEU A 65 -14.49 16.33 -11.10
CA LEU A 65 -14.32 15.05 -10.41
C LEU A 65 -13.14 15.11 -9.44
N ILE A 66 -13.27 14.43 -8.29
CA ILE A 66 -12.16 14.12 -7.37
C ILE A 66 -12.08 12.60 -7.20
N ILE A 67 -10.86 12.08 -7.26
CA ILE A 67 -10.54 10.70 -6.89
C ILE A 67 -9.67 10.77 -5.63
N GLU A 68 -10.23 10.31 -4.52
CA GLU A 68 -9.54 10.25 -3.23
C GLU A 68 -9.06 8.82 -2.96
N TYR A 69 -7.78 8.66 -2.64
CA TYR A 69 -7.20 7.41 -2.16
C TYR A 69 -7.26 7.40 -0.63
N VAL A 70 -8.08 6.50 -0.07
CA VAL A 70 -8.43 6.53 1.37
C VAL A 70 -7.44 5.74 2.20
N ASP A 71 -7.16 4.51 1.80
CA ASP A 71 -6.22 3.62 2.47
C ASP A 71 -5.65 2.61 1.49
N PHE A 72 -4.56 2.03 1.95
CA PHE A 72 -3.70 1.12 1.22
C PHE A 72 -3.73 -0.23 1.92
N PHE A 73 -3.47 -1.31 1.21
CA PHE A 73 -3.26 -2.59 1.85
C PHE A 73 -2.02 -2.51 2.72
N GLU A 74 -2.14 -3.04 3.93
CA GLU A 74 -0.97 -3.34 4.74
C GLU A 74 -0.15 -4.36 3.96
N ARG A 75 1.11 -4.03 3.69
CA ARG A 75 2.05 -5.09 3.34
C ARG A 75 2.08 -5.99 4.57
N PRO A 76 1.96 -7.31 4.43
CA PRO A 76 2.35 -8.16 5.53
C PRO A 76 3.76 -7.70 5.91
N THR A 77 3.89 -7.09 7.08
CA THR A 77 5.19 -6.97 7.71
C THR A 77 5.65 -8.40 7.72
N ILE A 78 6.70 -8.69 6.97
CA ILE A 78 7.48 -9.88 7.21
C ILE A 78 7.89 -9.68 8.67
N THR A 79 7.11 -10.23 9.61
CA THR A 79 7.67 -10.68 10.86
C THR A 79 8.78 -11.59 10.40
N ASP A 80 10.01 -11.08 10.46
CA ASP A 80 11.24 -11.73 10.06
C ASP A 80 11.35 -13.07 10.78
N THR A 81 10.62 -14.06 10.28
CA THR A 81 11.02 -15.45 10.25
C THR A 81 11.95 -15.60 9.04
N THR A 82 12.88 -14.65 8.88
CA THR A 82 13.98 -14.82 7.96
C THR A 82 14.75 -16.00 8.52
N THR A 83 14.64 -17.13 7.83
CA THR A 83 15.57 -18.22 8.03
C THR A 83 16.94 -17.65 7.70
N LEU A 84 17.78 -17.43 8.72
CA LEU A 84 19.15 -17.03 8.54
C LEU A 84 19.96 -18.23 8.06
N GLN A 85 21.04 -18.02 7.33
CA GLN A 85 21.94 -19.11 6.96
C GLN A 85 22.96 -19.30 8.08
N CYS A 86 23.13 -20.52 8.58
CA CYS A 86 24.17 -20.82 9.55
C CYS A 86 25.55 -20.68 8.89
N PRO A 87 26.47 -19.84 9.40
CA PRO A 87 27.78 -19.62 8.77
C PRO A 87 28.71 -20.85 8.80
N ARG A 88 28.37 -21.90 9.57
CA ARG A 88 29.22 -23.09 9.76
C ARG A 88 28.82 -24.27 8.89
N CYS A 89 27.51 -24.49 8.70
CA CYS A 89 26.99 -25.59 7.90
C CYS A 89 26.12 -25.15 6.72
N ASN A 90 25.91 -23.85 6.55
CA ASN A 90 25.07 -23.25 5.49
C ASN A 90 23.62 -23.76 5.48
N SER A 91 23.14 -24.26 6.63
CA SER A 91 21.75 -24.69 6.81
C SER A 91 20.87 -23.50 7.16
N PRO A 92 19.62 -23.43 6.66
CA PRO A 92 18.67 -22.43 7.09
C PRO A 92 18.28 -22.65 8.56
N VAL A 93 18.31 -21.59 9.37
CA VAL A 93 17.99 -21.59 10.80
C VAL A 93 16.97 -20.50 11.16
N PRO A 94 15.99 -20.77 12.02
CA PRO A 94 15.07 -19.74 12.50
C PRO A 94 15.81 -18.70 13.36
N ALA A 95 15.56 -17.41 13.12
CA ALA A 95 16.19 -16.29 13.82
C ALA A 95 15.88 -16.17 15.33
N ILE A 96 15.19 -17.15 15.92
CA ILE A 96 14.60 -17.07 17.27
C ILE A 96 15.43 -17.83 18.31
N HIS A 97 16.15 -18.90 17.93
CA HIS A 97 16.68 -19.86 18.91
C HIS A 97 18.20 -19.77 19.14
N GLY A 98 18.92 -18.97 18.36
CA GLY A 98 20.36 -18.70 18.50
C GLY A 98 21.31 -19.87 18.32
N ILE A 99 20.84 -21.10 18.42
CA ILE A 99 21.59 -22.34 18.24
C ILE A 99 21.08 -23.03 16.97
N CYS A 100 22.00 -23.43 16.10
CA CYS A 100 21.67 -24.19 14.90
C CYS A 100 21.34 -25.65 15.26
N PRO A 101 20.18 -26.20 14.87
CA PRO A 101 19.80 -27.59 15.18
C PRO A 101 20.58 -28.64 14.37
N ASN A 102 21.39 -28.22 13.40
CA ASN A 102 22.17 -29.13 12.54
C ASN A 102 23.63 -29.25 12.99
N CYS A 103 24.20 -28.20 13.59
CA CYS A 103 25.61 -28.21 14.02
C CYS A 103 25.80 -27.83 15.49
N ASP A 104 24.71 -27.61 16.24
CA ASP A 104 24.67 -27.24 17.66
C ASP A 104 25.54 -26.03 18.06
N GLU A 105 25.90 -25.19 17.08
CA GLU A 105 26.68 -23.97 17.31
C GLU A 105 25.80 -22.71 17.34
N ASN A 106 26.25 -21.72 18.11
CA ASN A 106 25.60 -20.42 18.24
C ASN A 106 25.91 -19.55 17.02
N PHE A 107 24.89 -19.20 16.24
CA PHE A 107 25.07 -18.39 15.03
C PHE A 107 25.06 -16.87 15.29
N PHE A 108 24.73 -16.43 16.51
CA PHE A 108 24.79 -15.02 16.90
C PHE A 108 26.17 -14.56 17.38
N GLN A 109 27.12 -15.46 17.55
CA GLN A 109 28.42 -15.14 18.13
C GLN A 109 29.42 -14.76 17.04
N VAL A 110 29.46 -13.48 16.66
CA VAL A 110 30.58 -12.92 15.89
C VAL A 110 31.80 -12.90 16.83
N ARG A 111 32.84 -13.66 16.50
CA ARG A 111 34.14 -13.51 17.18
C ARG A 111 34.70 -12.15 16.77
N ILE A 112 34.83 -11.25 17.75
CA ILE A 112 35.62 -10.03 17.59
C ILE A 112 37.07 -10.51 17.63
N GLU A 113 37.74 -10.60 16.48
CA GLU A 113 39.18 -10.78 16.43
C GLU A 113 39.84 -9.45 16.83
N THR A 114 40.62 -9.50 17.92
CA THR A 114 41.54 -8.44 18.37
C THR A 114 42.85 -8.50 17.62
#